data_AF-A0A932DQ65-F1
#
_entry.id   AF-A0A932DQ65-F1
#
_cell.length_a   1.000
_cell.length_b   1.000
_cell.length_c   1.000
_cell.angle_alpha   90.00
_cell.angle_beta   90.00
_cell.angle_gamma   90.00
#
_symmetry.space_group_name_H-M   'P 1'
#
loop_
_entity.id
_entity.type
_entity.pdbx_description
1 polymer ?
#
loop_
_entity_poly.entity_id
_entity_poly.type
_entity_poly.pdbx_seq_one_letter_code
_entity_poly.pdbx_strand_id
1 'polypeptide(L)' 'MSAITIDLSEDRLAKLREIASRYNVAPEDLARVSIEELLTRPEEAFQRAADYILHKNAELYRRLS' A
#
# COMPACT_ATOMS: atom_id res chain seq x y z
N MET A 1 -18.58 -7.40 -13.39
CA MET A 1 -17.11 -7.43 -13.63
C MET A 1 -16.78 -6.32 -14.61
N SER A 2 -15.90 -5.40 -14.22
CA SER A 2 -15.36 -4.35 -15.07
C SER A 2 -13.85 -4.54 -15.16
N ALA A 3 -13.29 -4.45 -16.37
CA ALA A 3 -11.85 -4.54 -16.58
C ALA A 3 -11.25 -3.14 -16.71
N ILE A 4 -10.04 -2.96 -16.17
CA ILE A 4 -9.24 -1.73 -16.30
C ILE A 4 -7.90 -2.15 -16.88
N THR A 5 -7.48 -1.49 -17.95
CA THR A 5 -6.13 -1.66 -18.50
C THR A 5 -5.19 -0.68 -17.81
N ILE A 6 -4.06 -1.17 -17.31
CA ILE A 6 -3.06 -0.36 -16.62
C ILE A 6 -1.74 -0.48 -17.37
N ASP A 7 -1.24 0.64 -17.88
CA ASP A 7 0.09 0.68 -18.47
C ASP A 7 1.14 0.71 -17.35
N LEU A 8 2.05 -0.27 -17.39
CA LEU A 8 3.17 -0.38 -16.48
C LEU A 8 4.47 -0.31 -17.28
N SER A 9 5.48 0.34 -16.72
CA SER A 9 6.82 0.23 -17.29
C SER A 9 7.31 -1.21 -17.19
N GLU A 10 8.13 -1.65 -18.15
CA GLU A 10 8.69 -3.02 -18.20
C GLU A 10 9.34 -3.43 -16.87
N ASP A 11 10.10 -2.53 -16.24
CA ASP A 11 10.74 -2.79 -14.93
C ASP A 11 9.73 -3.09 -13.81
N ARG A 12 8.58 -2.41 -13.82
CA ARG A 12 7.52 -2.61 -12.82
C ARG A 12 6.77 -3.90 -13.08
N LEU A 13 6.51 -4.22 -14.35
CA LEU A 13 5.90 -5.48 -14.74
C LEU A 13 6.80 -6.67 -14.38
N ALA A 14 8.11 -6.57 -14.60
CA ALA A 14 9.08 -7.58 -14.22
C ALA A 14 9.08 -7.82 -12.70
N LYS A 15 9.09 -6.75 -11.90
CA LYS A 15 8.97 -6.86 -10.44
C LYS A 15 7.66 -7.49 -9.99
N LEU A 16 6.54 -7.12 -10.60
CA LEU A 16 5.24 -7.71 -10.27
C LEU A 16 5.23 -9.22 -10.53
N ARG A 17 5.78 -9.64 -11.69
CA ARG A 17 5.92 -11.06 -12.04
C ARG A 17 6.82 -11.81 -11.07
N GLU A 18 7.92 -11.20 -10.65
CA GLU A 18 8.83 -11.79 -9.66
C GLU A 18 8.12 -12.03 -8.33
N ILE A 19 7.39 -11.03 -7.83
CA ILE A 19 6.64 -11.13 -6.58
C ILE A 19 5.53 -12.19 -6.71
N ALA A 20 4.78 -12.16 -7.80
CA ALA A 20 3.71 -13.13 -8.06
C ALA A 20 4.25 -14.57 -8.13
N SER A 21 5.41 -14.78 -8.77
CA SER A 21 6.11 -16.06 -8.82
C SER A 21 6.50 -16.56 -7.43
N ARG A 22 7.01 -15.70 -6.55
CA ARG A 22 7.36 -16.06 -5.16
C ARG A 22 6.16 -16.55 -4.35
N TYR A 23 4.97 -16.00 -4.62
CA TYR A 23 3.73 -16.38 -3.96
C TYR A 23 2.93 -17.44 -4.75
N ASN A 24 3.45 -17.91 -5.89
CA ASN A 24 2.82 -18.87 -6.78
C ASN A 24 1.38 -18.47 -7.20
N VAL A 25 1.19 -17.17 -7.45
CA VAL A 25 -0.07 -16.56 -7.90
C VAL A 25 0.11 -15.88 -9.26
N ALA A 26 -0.99 -15.61 -9.96
CA ALA A 26 -0.92 -14.82 -11.18
C ALA A 26 -0.64 -13.33 -10.85
N PRO A 27 0.15 -12.61 -11.67
CA PRO A 27 0.39 -11.18 -11.50
C PRO A 27 -0.91 -10.36 -11.45
N GLU A 28 -1.93 -10.76 -12.22
CA GLU A 28 -3.25 -10.15 -12.27
C GLU A 28 -4.02 -10.34 -10.96
N ASP A 29 -3.91 -11.53 -10.36
CA ASP A 29 -4.54 -11.82 -9.07
C ASP A 29 -3.87 -11.04 -7.95
N LEU A 30 -2.54 -10.96 -7.97
CA LEU A 30 -1.77 -10.16 -7.02
C LEU A 30 -2.13 -8.67 -7.13
N ALA A 31 -2.24 -8.15 -8.35
CA ALA A 31 -2.62 -6.77 -8.60
C ALA A 31 -4.06 -6.49 -8.14
N ARG A 32 -5.01 -7.40 -8.43
CA ARG A 32 -6.39 -7.29 -7.97
C ARG A 32 -6.48 -7.25 -6.46
N VAL A 33 -5.87 -8.21 -5.76
CA VAL A 33 -5.87 -8.26 -4.28
C VAL A 33 -5.22 -7.02 -3.70
N SER A 34 -4.14 -6.51 -4.30
CA SER A 34 -3.49 -5.28 -3.84
C SER A 34 -4.38 -4.05 -4.01
N ILE A 35 -5.17 -3.97 -5.09
CA ILE A 35 -6.16 -2.90 -5.31
C ILE A 35 -7.31 -3.05 -4.33
N GLU A 36 -7.81 -4.26 -4.11
CA GLU A 36 -8.85 -4.54 -3.11
C GLU A 36 -8.35 -4.18 -1.70
N GLU A 37 -7.11 -4.52 -1.34
CA GLU A 37 -6.49 -4.12 -0.08
C GLU A 37 -6.36 -2.59 0.00
N LEU A 38 -5.95 -1.93 -1.07
CA LEU A 38 -5.87 -0.46 -1.11
C LEU A 38 -7.24 0.20 -0.88
N LEU A 39 -8.29 -0.37 -1.47
CA LEU A 39 -9.67 0.13 -1.35
C LEU A 39 -10.34 -0.26 -0.03
N THR A 40 -9.92 -1.37 0.59
CA THR A 40 -10.45 -1.87 1.87
C THR A 40 -9.62 -1.45 3.08
N ARG A 41 -8.40 -0.92 2.87
CA ARG A 41 -7.61 -0.30 3.92
C ARG A 41 -8.48 0.78 4.57
N PRO A 42 -8.84 0.62 5.85
CA PRO A 42 -9.58 1.66 6.54
C PRO A 42 -8.62 2.84 6.62
N GLU A 43 -8.99 3.91 5.92
CA GLU A 43 -8.39 5.24 6.02
C GLU A 43 -8.12 5.58 7.50
N GLU A 44 -8.95 5.08 8.41
CA GLU A 44 -8.79 5.17 9.86
C GLU A 44 -7.54 4.52 10.46
N ALA A 45 -7.06 3.36 9.99
CA ALA A 45 -5.89 2.71 10.58
C ALA A 45 -4.60 3.47 10.22
N PHE A 46 -4.54 4.00 8.99
CA PHE A 46 -3.45 4.85 8.56
C PHE A 46 -3.54 6.23 9.22
N GLN A 47 -4.73 6.83 9.30
CA GLN A 47 -4.97 8.09 9.98
C GLN A 47 -4.63 8.00 11.47
N ARG A 48 -5.05 6.93 12.18
CA ARG A 48 -4.70 6.71 13.59
C ARG A 48 -3.20 6.55 13.81
N ALA A 49 -2.49 5.84 12.93
CA ALA A 49 -1.04 5.69 13.05
C ALA A 49 -0.30 7.02 12.77
N ALA A 50 -0.75 7.79 11.76
CA ALA A 50 -0.23 9.11 11.45
C ALA A 50 -0.49 10.11 12.59
N ASP A 51 -1.70 10.14 13.13
CA ASP A 51 -2.10 10.98 14.26
C ASP A 51 -1.31 10.60 15.52
N TYR A 52 -1.11 9.31 15.79
CA TYR A 52 -0.32 8.83 16.92
C TYR A 52 1.14 9.30 16.85
N ILE A 53 1.77 9.22 15.67
CA ILE A 53 3.16 9.67 15.45
C ILE A 53 3.26 11.19 15.57
N LEU A 54 2.31 11.94 14.99
CA LEU A 54 2.26 13.40 15.11
C LEU A 54 2.05 13.86 16.57
N HIS A 55 1.16 13.20 17.31
CA HIS A 55 0.88 13.56 18.70
C HIS A 55 2.08 13.28 19.63
N LYS A 56 2.77 12.14 19.42
CA LYS A 56 3.99 11.81 20.17
C LYS A 56 5.14 12.78 19.89
N ASN A 57 5.30 13.23 18.66
CA ASN A 57 6.33 14.20 18.31
C ASN A 57 6.02 15.61 18.85
N ALA A 58 4.75 16.03 18.88
CA ALA A 58 4.34 17.31 19.45
C ALA A 58 4.59 17.42 20.97
N GLU A 59 4.63 16.30 21.68
CA GLU A 59 4.97 16.25 23.11
C GLU A 59 6.50 16.34 23.33
N LEU A 60 7.29 15.74 22.44
CA LEU A 60 8.76 15.86 22.45
C LEU A 60 9.23 17.29 22.16
N TYR A 61 8.62 17.97 21.17
CA TYR A 61 8.95 19.37 20.88
C TYR A 61 8.55 20.34 22.00
N ARG A 62 7.51 20.03 22.79
CA ARG A 62 7.08 20.83 23.95
C ARG A 62 7.99 20.71 25.17
N ARG A 63 8.81 19.66 25.26
CA ARG A 63 9.74 19.42 26.39
C ARG A 63 11.16 19.92 26.12
N LEU A 64 11.40 20.41 24.90
CA LEU A 64 12.65 21.02 24.47
C LEU A 64 12.59 22.56 24.44
N SER A 65 11.50 23.18 24.90
CA SER A 65 11.37 24.63 25.15
C SER A 65 11.47 24.95 26.63
#